data_AF-A0A2T1N645-F1
#
_entry.id   AF-A0A2T1N645-F1
#
_cell.length_a   1.000
_cell.length_b   1.000
_cell.length_c   1.000
_cell.angle_alpha   90.00
_cell.angle_beta   90.00
_cell.angle_gamma   90.00
#
_symmetry.space_group_name_H-M   'P 1'
#
loop_
_entity.id
_entity.type
_entity.pdbx_description
1 polymer ?
#
loop_
_entity_poly.entity_id
_entity_poly.type
_entity_poly.pdbx_seq_one_letter_code
_entity_poly.pdbx_strand_id
1 'polypeptide(L)' 'MENNKSAIENILALAGLLAIVAIIVRAYKSVSSETETHVISEDGLKAIKDPETADKLREAVDQYHDTGDWEKTKLESIL' A
#
# COMPACT_ATOMS: atom_id res chain seq x y z
N MET A 1 -1.30 49.70 21.87
CA MET A 1 -2.13 48.47 21.68
C MET A 1 -2.09 47.94 20.25
N GLU A 2 -1.60 48.68 19.25
CA GLU A 2 -1.52 48.22 17.85
C GLU A 2 -0.52 47.08 17.61
N ASN A 3 0.67 47.15 18.24
CA ASN A 3 1.75 46.18 18.00
C ASN A 3 1.35 44.73 18.35
N ASN A 4 0.53 44.56 19.38
CA ASN A 4 0.07 43.23 19.82
C ASN A 4 -0.99 42.66 18.89
N LYS A 5 -1.80 43.52 18.26
CA LYS A 5 -2.85 43.10 17.32
C LYS A 5 -2.22 42.59 16.01
N SER A 6 -1.25 43.33 15.47
CA SER A 6 -0.50 42.88 14.29
C SER A 6 0.35 41.63 14.53
N ALA A 7 0.85 41.43 15.75
CA ALA A 7 1.56 40.20 16.11
C ALA A 7 0.64 38.97 16.11
N ILE A 8 -0.58 39.10 16.67
CA ILE A 8 -1.58 38.03 16.70
C ILE A 8 -2.06 37.69 15.28
N GLU A 9 -2.30 38.70 14.44
CA GLU A 9 -2.71 38.52 13.04
C GLU A 9 -1.64 37.77 12.22
N ASN A 10 -0.36 38.08 12.41
CA ASN A 10 0.74 37.37 11.75
C ASN A 10 0.87 35.91 12.21
N ILE A 11 0.65 35.63 13.50
CA ILE A 11 0.66 34.25 14.03
C ILE A 11 -0.50 33.43 13.44
N LEU A 12 -1.69 34.03 13.36
CA LEU A 12 -2.87 33.40 12.75
C LEU A 12 -2.66 33.12 11.26
N ALA A 13 -2.06 34.05 10.52
CA ALA A 13 -1.75 33.86 9.11
C ALA A 13 -0.75 32.71 8.90
N LEU A 14 0.29 32.63 9.74
CA LEU A 14 1.28 31.55 9.69
C LEU A 14 0.65 30.19 10.04
N ALA A 15 -0.20 30.14 11.06
CA ALA A 15 -0.90 28.93 11.45
C ALA A 15 -1.86 28.43 10.34
N GLY A 16 -2.54 29.36 9.66
CA GLY A 16 -3.38 29.03 8.49
C GLY A 16 -2.57 28.44 7.34
N LEU A 17 -1.41 29.02 7.03
CA LEU A 17 -0.52 28.50 5.99
C LEU A 17 -0.02 27.09 6.33
N LEU A 18 0.39 26.86 7.59
CA LEU A 18 0.83 25.54 8.05
C LEU A 18 -0.29 24.50 7.98
N ALA A 19 -1.53 24.88 8.29
CA ALA A 19 -2.68 24.00 8.17
C ALA A 19 -2.92 23.56 6.71
N ILE A 20 -2.84 24.49 5.76
CA ILE A 20 -2.96 24.18 4.32
C ILE A 20 -1.87 23.22 3.88
N VAL A 21 -0.61 23.48 4.26
CA VAL A 21 0.52 22.59 3.94
C VAL A 21 0.31 21.20 4.54
N ALA A 22 -0.14 21.12 5.79
CA ALA A 22 -0.42 19.84 6.44
C ALA A 22 -1.54 19.05 5.73
N ILE A 23 -2.59 19.73 5.26
CA ILE A 23 -3.66 19.11 4.46
C ILE A 23 -3.10 18.58 3.14
N ILE A 24 -2.30 19.38 2.42
CA ILE A 24 -1.68 18.96 1.15
C ILE A 24 -0.76 17.76 1.37
N VAL A 25 0.09 17.78 2.41
CA VAL A 25 0.99 16.67 2.72
C VAL A 25 0.22 15.41 3.11
N ARG A 26 -0.88 15.53 3.88
CA ARG A 26 -1.73 14.38 4.20
C ARG A 26 -2.46 13.83 2.98
N ALA A 27 -2.99 14.69 2.11
CA ALA A 27 -3.64 14.26 0.88
C ALA A 27 -2.64 13.58 -0.06
N TYR A 28 -1.46 14.17 -0.25
CA TYR A 28 -0.37 13.57 -1.02
C TYR A 28 0.05 12.22 -0.42
N LYS A 29 0.28 12.15 0.90
CA LYS A 29 0.60 10.88 1.57
C LYS A 29 -0.52 9.86 1.46
N SER A 30 -1.79 10.26 1.47
CA SER A 30 -2.91 9.32 1.32
C SER A 30 -3.02 8.75 -0.10
N VAL A 31 -2.59 9.51 -1.10
CA VAL A 31 -2.53 9.06 -2.50
C VAL A 31 -1.23 8.31 -2.79
N SER A 32 -0.13 8.68 -2.14
CA SER A 32 1.19 8.09 -2.32
C SER A 32 1.48 6.93 -1.38
N SER A 33 0.73 6.77 -0.27
CA SER A 33 0.74 5.56 0.54
C SER A 33 0.03 4.51 -0.29
N GLU A 34 0.79 3.93 -1.21
CA GLU A 34 0.69 2.54 -1.62
C GLU A 34 -0.68 1.96 -1.30
N THR A 35 -1.67 2.31 -2.14
CA THR A 35 -2.55 1.25 -2.58
C THR A 35 -1.58 0.19 -3.09
N GLU A 36 -1.40 -0.89 -2.33
CA GLU A 36 -0.76 -2.12 -2.78
C GLU A 36 -1.51 -2.56 -4.05
N THR A 37 -1.18 -1.93 -5.19
CA THR A 37 -1.75 -2.24 -6.50
C THR A 37 -1.19 -3.55 -7.02
N HIS A 38 -0.20 -4.11 -6.32
CA HIS A 38 0.29 -5.46 -6.50
C HIS A 38 -0.64 -6.43 -5.77
N VAL A 39 -1.80 -6.70 -6.38
CA VAL A 39 -2.69 -7.80 -6.01
C VAL A 39 -1.94 -9.15 -6.04
N ILE A 40 -0.82 -9.20 -6.77
CA ILE A 40 0.11 -10.32 -6.86
C ILE A 40 1.52 -9.77 -6.62
N SER A 41 2.30 -10.43 -5.77
CA SER A 41 3.72 -10.09 -5.56
C SER A 41 4.52 -10.27 -6.86
N GLU A 42 5.67 -9.60 -6.98
CA GLU A 42 6.56 -9.80 -8.14
C GLU A 42 6.98 -11.26 -8.33
N ASP A 43 7.20 -11.98 -7.23
CA ASP A 43 7.51 -13.42 -7.25
C ASP A 43 6.31 -14.24 -7.75
N GLY A 44 5.08 -13.90 -7.31
CA GLY A 44 3.86 -14.50 -7.85
C GLY A 44 3.65 -14.20 -9.34
N LEU A 45 3.97 -12.99 -9.79
CA LEU A 45 3.90 -12.62 -11.21
C LEU A 45 4.94 -13.39 -12.04
N LYS A 46 6.13 -13.61 -11.49
CA LYS A 46 7.19 -14.40 -12.12
C LYS A 46 6.80 -15.88 -12.20
N ALA A 47 6.23 -16.42 -11.13
CA ALA A 47 5.77 -17.81 -11.04
C ALA A 47 4.64 -18.13 -12.02
N ILE A 48 3.71 -17.19 -12.28
CA ILE A 48 2.62 -17.40 -13.26
C ILE A 48 3.11 -17.28 -14.72
N LYS A 49 4.23 -16.57 -14.96
CA LYS A 49 4.83 -16.42 -16.30
C LYS A 49 5.63 -17.66 -16.74
N ASP A 50 6.11 -18.45 -15.78
CA ASP A 50 6.80 -19.71 -16.04
C ASP A 50 5.77 -20.86 -16.15
N PRO A 51 5.69 -21.59 -17.27
CA PRO A 51 4.66 -22.61 -17.47
C PRO A 51 4.68 -23.74 -16.43
N GLU A 52 5.88 -24.19 -16.03
CA GLU A 52 6.03 -25.28 -15.08
C GLU A 52 5.59 -24.84 -13.67
N THR A 53 5.92 -23.61 -13.32
CA THR A 53 5.60 -23.03 -12.01
C THR A 53 4.11 -22.66 -11.93
N ALA A 54 3.52 -22.19 -13.03
CA ALA A 54 2.09 -21.93 -13.15
C ALA A 54 1.24 -23.21 -12.99
N ASP A 55 1.66 -24.32 -13.58
CA ASP A 55 0.97 -25.61 -13.43
C ASP A 55 1.01 -26.10 -11.97
N LYS A 56 2.15 -25.97 -11.29
CA LYS A 56 2.27 -26.31 -9.85
C LYS A 56 1.42 -25.41 -8.96
N LEU A 57 1.37 -24.12 -9.25
CA LEU A 57 0.48 -23.17 -8.57
C LEU A 57 -0.98 -23.56 -8.75
N ARG A 58 -1.36 -23.97 -9.96
CA ARG A 58 -2.73 -24.41 -10.26
C ARG A 58 -3.09 -25.68 -9.50
N GLU A 59 -2.20 -26.66 -9.46
CA GLU A 59 -2.39 -27.89 -8.68
C GLU A 59 -2.54 -27.60 -7.18
N ALA A 60 -1.74 -26.67 -6.64
CA ALA A 60 -1.88 -26.26 -5.24
C ALA A 60 -3.22 -25.58 -4.94
N VAL A 61 -3.73 -24.77 -5.88
CA VAL A 61 -5.07 -24.13 -5.77
C VAL A 61 -6.19 -25.16 -5.87
N ASP A 62 -6.07 -26.13 -6.78
CA ASP A 62 -7.05 -27.20 -6.94
C ASP A 62 -7.07 -28.11 -5.70
N GLN A 63 -5.89 -28.45 -5.15
CA GLN A 63 -5.79 -29.19 -3.89
C GLN A 63 -6.42 -28.44 -2.72
N TYR A 64 -6.28 -27.11 -2.65
CA TYR A 64 -6.96 -26.29 -1.65
C TYR A 64 -8.48 -26.34 -1.81
N HIS A 65 -9.00 -26.26 -3.04
CA HIS A 65 -10.44 -26.36 -3.26
C HIS A 65 -11.02 -27.72 -2.83
N ASP A 66 -10.25 -28.79 -2.96
CA ASP A 66 -10.67 -30.14 -2.58
C ASP A 66 -10.53 -30.41 -1.07
N THR A 67 -9.46 -29.92 -0.44
CA THR A 67 -9.12 -30.25 0.96
C THR A 67 -9.47 -29.14 1.96
N GLY A 68 -9.59 -27.89 1.50
CA GLY A 68 -9.74 -26.70 2.33
C GLY A 68 -8.47 -26.26 3.06
N ASP A 69 -7.31 -26.90 2.81
CA ASP A 69 -6.04 -26.59 3.47
C ASP A 69 -4.98 -26.09 2.48
N TRP A 70 -4.32 -25.00 2.84
CA TRP A 70 -3.20 -24.46 2.09
C TRP A 70 -1.93 -25.08 2.65
N GLU A 71 -1.39 -26.09 1.97
CA GLU A 71 -0.07 -26.63 2.30
C GLU A 71 1.02 -25.57 2.08
N LYS A 72 1.26 -24.73 3.10
CA LYS A 72 2.21 -23.61 3.05
C LYS A 72 3.59 -24.02 2.54
N THR A 73 4.06 -25.21 2.93
CA THR A 73 5.37 -25.75 2.54
C THR A 73 5.46 -26.03 1.03
N LYS A 74 4.35 -26.38 0.37
CA LYS A 74 4.32 -26.52 -1.09
C LYS A 74 4.35 -25.16 -1.77
N LEU A 75 3.57 -24.19 -1.30
CA LEU A 75 3.56 -22.83 -1.87
C LEU A 75 4.93 -22.15 -1.78
N GLU A 76 5.62 -22.28 -0.64
CA GLU A 76 6.99 -21.76 -0.45
C GLU A 76 8.04 -22.45 -1.32
N SER A 77 7.74 -23.65 -1.85
CA SER A 77 8.65 -24.35 -2.78
C SER A 77 8.43 -24.00 -4.25
N ILE A 78 7.31 -23.33 -4.55
CA ILE A 78 6.88 -22.96 -5.91
C ILE A 78 7.17 -21.47 -6.18
N LEU A 79 7.02 -20.61 -5.17
CA LEU A 79 7.31 -19.17 -5.20
C LEU A 79 8.78 -18.90 -4.86
#